data_AF-A0A259BHB9-F1
#
_entry.id   AF-A0A259BHB9-F1
#
_cell.length_a   1.000
_cell.length_b   1.000
_cell.length_c   1.000
_cell.angle_alpha   90.00
_cell.angle_beta   90.00
_cell.angle_gamma   90.00
#
_symmetry.space_group_name_H-M   'P 1'
#
loop_
_entity.id
_entity.type
_entity.pdbx_description
1 polymer ?
#
loop_
_entity_poly.entity_id
_entity_poly.type
_entity_poly.pdbx_seq_one_letter_code
_entity_poly.pdbx_strand_id
1 'polypeptide(L)'
;VPFGSAAHGMLLKAMQDKGWPNDYFQLVSQSPEVGSTNLQEKKIDGHADFVPFAELLPFRGFARKIFDGVETNAPTWHGVVVRTDFAEKYPEVVVAYIKAVIEANDWVRKDPKAAAEAIAKWTGIDKEVVYIFLGPGGIMTMDPTIKPQLVADAAQDAAVLQKLGRMKEFDVKAWVNDSYVRTAYAELGLDYDAQVKSLANYEVSGEDGFCKVKITEPRKAGEIWIEGEGIKAYSSPACTLGALAELKGQGKKVATAYLFDTAQGIKLFASEAFYASVTKDGKSDIQPFLLKKDAEAAAAAGGGKVLGFDDALKSVTSGRG
;
A
#
# COMPACT_ATOMS: atom_id res chain seq x y z
N VAL A 1 -9.87 15.49 -7.34
CA VAL A 1 -10.27 14.10 -6.95
C VAL A 1 -11.26 13.57 -7.98
N PRO A 2 -11.18 12.31 -8.41
CA PRO A 2 -12.16 11.74 -9.34
C PRO A 2 -13.51 11.51 -8.64
N PHE A 3 -14.58 12.22 -9.03
CA PHE A 3 -15.87 12.12 -8.34
C PHE A 3 -16.51 10.74 -8.50
N GLY A 4 -17.08 10.22 -7.42
CA GLY A 4 -17.71 8.90 -7.37
C GLY A 4 -16.74 7.72 -7.32
N SER A 5 -15.43 7.98 -7.26
CA SER A 5 -14.40 6.96 -7.05
C SER A 5 -14.18 6.64 -5.57
N ALA A 6 -13.41 5.57 -5.30
CA ALA A 6 -12.93 5.25 -3.94
C ALA A 6 -12.17 6.42 -3.30
N ALA A 7 -11.37 7.18 -4.06
CA ALA A 7 -10.65 8.34 -3.54
C ALA A 7 -11.60 9.47 -3.10
N HIS A 8 -12.73 9.64 -3.80
CA HIS A 8 -13.77 10.58 -3.38
C HIS A 8 -14.47 10.10 -2.10
N GLY A 9 -14.83 8.82 -2.02
CA GLY A 9 -15.40 8.22 -0.80
C GLY A 9 -14.47 8.38 0.42
N MET A 10 -13.20 8.02 0.25
CA MET A 10 -12.16 8.19 1.27
C MET A 10 -12.03 9.64 1.75
N LEU A 11 -12.00 10.61 0.83
CA LEU A 11 -11.90 12.03 1.19
C LEU A 11 -13.12 12.50 2.00
N LEU A 12 -14.33 12.15 1.58
CA LEU A 12 -15.56 12.51 2.29
C LEU A 12 -15.62 11.85 3.67
N LYS A 13 -15.24 10.59 3.78
CA LYS A 13 -15.15 9.87 5.06
C LYS A 13 -14.12 10.52 5.99
N ALA A 14 -12.93 10.86 5.50
CA ALA A 14 -11.90 11.53 6.29
C ALA A 14 -12.37 12.90 6.81
N MET A 15 -13.12 13.67 5.99
CA MET A 15 -13.74 14.93 6.43
C MET A 15 -14.79 14.68 7.53
N GLN A 16 -15.64 13.67 7.34
CA GLN A 16 -16.67 13.29 8.32
C GLN A 16 -16.07 12.86 9.66
N ASP A 17 -15.05 11.98 9.63
CA ASP A 17 -14.37 11.48 10.83
C ASP A 17 -13.69 12.61 11.61
N LYS A 18 -13.27 13.68 10.92
CA LYS A 18 -12.69 14.90 11.52
C LYS A 18 -13.73 15.96 11.91
N GLY A 19 -15.02 15.73 11.64
CA GLY A 19 -16.09 16.69 11.90
C GLY A 19 -15.99 17.96 11.05
N TRP A 20 -15.35 17.89 9.89
CA TRP A 20 -15.22 19.03 8.98
C TRP A 20 -16.51 19.23 8.17
N PRO A 21 -16.90 20.49 7.90
CA PRO A 21 -18.08 20.76 7.08
C PRO A 21 -17.86 20.32 5.62
N ASN A 22 -18.95 20.03 4.90
CA ASN A 22 -18.90 19.52 3.52
C ASN A 22 -18.22 20.49 2.53
N ASP A 23 -18.16 21.78 2.84
CA ASP A 23 -17.55 22.85 2.05
C ASP A 23 -16.15 23.24 2.56
N TYR A 24 -15.56 22.47 3.49
CA TYR A 24 -14.21 22.72 4.00
C TYR A 24 -13.16 22.76 2.88
N PHE A 25 -13.31 21.90 1.86
CA PHE A 25 -12.50 21.92 0.65
C PHE A 25 -13.32 22.29 -0.58
N GLN A 26 -12.72 23.10 -1.46
CA GLN A 26 -13.24 23.28 -2.81
C GLN A 26 -12.86 22.09 -3.69
N LEU A 27 -13.76 21.12 -3.81
CA LEU A 27 -13.52 19.91 -4.59
C LEU A 27 -13.74 20.14 -6.09
N VAL A 28 -12.76 19.73 -6.90
CA VAL A 28 -12.85 19.73 -8.37
C VAL A 28 -12.73 18.29 -8.88
N SER A 29 -13.67 17.91 -9.76
CA SER A 29 -13.69 16.61 -10.42
C SER A 29 -12.70 16.58 -11.57
N GLN A 30 -11.74 15.66 -11.52
CA GLN A 30 -10.71 15.47 -12.55
C GLN A 30 -10.36 13.99 -12.65
N SER A 31 -9.92 13.53 -13.84
CA SER A 31 -9.30 12.20 -13.94
C SER A 31 -7.99 12.17 -13.15
N PRO A 32 -7.50 10.99 -12.75
CA PRO A 32 -6.23 10.85 -12.03
C PRO A 32 -5.04 11.56 -12.72
N GLU A 33 -4.92 11.42 -14.04
CA GLU A 33 -3.80 11.98 -14.82
C GLU A 33 -3.87 13.51 -14.90
N VAL A 34 -5.08 14.04 -15.05
CA VAL A 34 -5.32 15.50 -15.07
C VAL A 34 -5.06 16.10 -13.70
N GLY A 35 -5.51 15.43 -12.62
CA GLY A 35 -5.24 15.84 -11.25
C GLY A 35 -3.75 15.85 -10.93
N SER A 36 -3.02 14.81 -11.37
CA SER A 36 -1.57 14.69 -11.22
C SER A 36 -0.82 15.84 -11.90
N THR A 37 -1.21 16.17 -13.14
CA THR A 37 -0.64 17.30 -13.89
C THR A 37 -0.94 18.62 -13.19
N ASN A 38 -2.18 18.83 -12.74
CA ASN A 38 -2.57 20.07 -12.07
C ASN A 38 -1.88 20.24 -10.71
N LEU A 39 -1.59 19.15 -9.99
CA LEU A 39 -0.81 19.19 -8.77
C LEU A 39 0.63 19.64 -9.07
N GLN A 40 1.26 19.06 -10.09
CA GLN A 40 2.62 19.42 -10.51
C GLN A 40 2.72 20.88 -10.94
N GLU A 41 1.72 21.36 -11.69
CA GLU A 41 1.61 22.74 -12.16
C GLU A 41 1.07 23.71 -11.09
N LYS A 42 0.86 23.23 -9.84
CA LYS A 42 0.37 24.02 -8.70
C LYS A 42 -0.96 24.73 -8.94
N LYS A 43 -1.84 24.11 -9.74
CA LYS A 43 -3.21 24.56 -10.00
C LYS A 43 -4.21 24.06 -8.95
N ILE A 44 -3.81 23.10 -8.13
CA ILE A 44 -4.56 22.57 -6.98
C ILE A 44 -3.61 22.39 -5.80
N ASP A 45 -4.13 22.53 -4.58
CA ASP A 45 -3.34 22.38 -3.34
C ASP A 45 -3.12 20.92 -2.92
N GLY A 46 -3.98 20.02 -3.41
CA GLY A 46 -3.93 18.61 -3.05
C GLY A 46 -4.71 17.73 -4.03
N HIS A 47 -4.33 16.46 -4.07
CA HIS A 47 -4.93 15.48 -4.94
C HIS A 47 -5.21 14.19 -4.15
N ALA A 48 -6.47 13.96 -3.81
CA ALA A 48 -6.93 12.65 -3.37
C ALA A 48 -7.05 11.75 -4.61
N ASP A 49 -6.43 10.58 -4.55
CA ASP A 49 -6.40 9.57 -5.62
C ASP A 49 -6.17 8.16 -5.05
N PHE A 50 -6.20 7.16 -5.92
CA PHE A 50 -5.97 5.75 -5.64
C PHE A 50 -4.72 5.23 -6.36
N VAL A 51 -4.48 3.92 -6.27
CA VAL A 51 -3.34 3.24 -6.92
C VAL A 51 -3.28 3.55 -8.43
N PRO A 52 -2.10 3.86 -9.00
CA PRO A 52 -0.79 3.95 -8.35
C PRO A 52 -0.42 5.37 -7.86
N PHE A 53 -1.26 6.38 -8.13
CA PHE A 53 -0.90 7.79 -8.04
C PHE A 53 -0.44 8.23 -6.65
N ALA A 54 -1.09 7.75 -5.59
CA ALA A 54 -0.73 8.11 -4.22
C ALA A 54 0.74 7.81 -3.86
N GLU A 55 1.34 6.78 -4.47
CA GLU A 55 2.76 6.44 -4.28
C GLU A 55 3.64 6.88 -5.46
N LEU A 56 3.08 6.93 -6.66
CA LEU A 56 3.79 7.36 -7.87
C LEU A 56 4.24 8.82 -7.81
N LEU A 57 3.37 9.73 -7.36
CA LEU A 57 3.67 11.16 -7.40
C LEU A 57 4.77 11.54 -6.38
N PRO A 58 4.76 11.02 -5.13
CA PRO A 58 5.89 11.16 -4.22
C PRO A 58 7.16 10.50 -4.74
N PHE A 59 7.07 9.28 -5.30
CA PHE A 59 8.23 8.60 -5.89
C PHE A 59 8.89 9.42 -7.00
N ARG A 60 8.10 10.12 -7.81
CA ARG A 60 8.59 11.02 -8.87
C ARG A 60 9.02 12.40 -8.36
N GLY A 61 8.93 12.64 -7.04
CA GLY A 61 9.57 13.78 -6.37
C GLY A 61 8.83 15.12 -6.48
N PHE A 62 7.56 15.12 -6.89
CA PHE A 62 6.80 16.38 -7.01
C PHE A 62 5.55 16.45 -6.13
N ALA A 63 5.30 15.43 -5.32
CA ALA A 63 4.22 15.42 -4.33
C ALA A 63 4.71 14.85 -3.01
N ARG A 64 3.91 15.06 -1.95
CA ARG A 64 4.06 14.35 -0.68
C ARG A 64 2.70 13.81 -0.28
N LYS A 65 2.65 12.53 0.08
CA LYS A 65 1.46 11.93 0.67
C LYS A 65 1.28 12.46 2.09
N ILE A 66 0.11 13.05 2.37
CA ILE A 66 -0.22 13.68 3.66
C ILE A 66 -1.39 13.01 4.38
N PHE A 67 -1.95 11.97 3.76
CA PHE A 67 -3.04 11.16 4.27
C PHE A 67 -2.98 9.81 3.58
N ASP A 68 -3.21 8.73 4.31
CA ASP A 68 -3.35 7.39 3.76
C ASP A 68 -4.74 6.84 4.08
N GLY A 69 -5.33 6.11 3.12
CA GLY A 69 -6.64 5.49 3.29
C GLY A 69 -6.75 4.59 4.51
N VAL A 70 -5.63 4.02 5.00
CA VAL A 70 -5.57 3.24 6.25
C VAL A 70 -6.13 4.02 7.45
N GLU A 71 -5.97 5.35 7.48
CA GLU A 71 -6.49 6.20 8.57
C GLU A 71 -8.02 6.20 8.65
N THR A 72 -8.71 5.82 7.57
CA THR A 72 -10.18 5.72 7.56
C THR A 72 -10.70 4.40 8.15
N ASN A 73 -9.84 3.40 8.34
CA ASN A 73 -10.23 2.01 8.68
C ASN A 73 -11.28 1.41 7.73
N ALA A 74 -11.40 1.93 6.50
CA ALA A 74 -12.24 1.38 5.46
C ALA A 74 -11.36 0.58 4.47
N PRO A 75 -11.69 -0.67 4.14
CA PRO A 75 -10.98 -1.41 3.10
C PRO A 75 -11.25 -0.78 1.74
N THR A 76 -10.26 -0.75 0.84
CA THR A 76 -10.53 -0.44 -0.56
C THR A 76 -10.86 -1.71 -1.33
N TRP A 77 -11.96 -1.69 -2.06
CA TRP A 77 -12.41 -2.85 -2.81
C TRP A 77 -12.01 -2.81 -4.29
N HIS A 78 -11.31 -3.84 -4.76
CA HIS A 78 -11.01 -4.10 -6.17
C HIS A 78 -11.71 -5.41 -6.59
N GLY A 79 -12.96 -5.30 -7.01
CA GLY A 79 -13.80 -6.45 -7.38
C GLY A 79 -13.81 -6.75 -8.87
N VAL A 80 -14.12 -8.00 -9.21
CA VAL A 80 -14.44 -8.41 -10.58
C VAL A 80 -15.96 -8.39 -10.73
N VAL A 81 -16.44 -7.69 -11.75
CA VAL A 81 -17.86 -7.68 -12.11
C VAL A 81 -18.05 -8.49 -13.39
N VAL A 82 -19.05 -9.36 -13.37
CA VAL A 82 -19.46 -10.13 -14.54
C VAL A 82 -20.95 -9.91 -14.77
N ARG A 83 -21.37 -9.82 -16.03
CA ARG A 83 -22.79 -9.72 -16.36
C ARG A 83 -23.49 -11.02 -16.00
N THR A 84 -24.66 -10.92 -15.39
CA THR A 84 -25.47 -12.08 -14.98
C THR A 84 -25.72 -13.06 -16.13
N ASP A 85 -26.15 -12.54 -17.29
CA ASP A 85 -26.45 -13.37 -18.46
C ASP A 85 -25.23 -14.12 -19.02
N PHE A 86 -24.04 -13.52 -18.92
CA PHE A 86 -22.79 -14.17 -19.29
C PHE A 86 -22.40 -15.25 -18.28
N ALA A 87 -22.48 -14.95 -16.99
CA ALA A 87 -22.09 -15.88 -15.93
C ALA A 87 -23.00 -17.11 -15.87
N GLU A 88 -24.30 -16.95 -16.09
CA GLU A 88 -25.25 -18.06 -16.16
C GLU A 88 -25.07 -18.92 -17.41
N LYS A 89 -24.73 -18.31 -18.55
CA LYS A 89 -24.55 -19.02 -19.81
C LYS A 89 -23.20 -19.73 -19.91
N TYR A 90 -22.15 -19.16 -19.34
CA TYR A 90 -20.77 -19.65 -19.41
C TYR A 90 -20.11 -19.70 -18.02
N PRO A 91 -20.71 -20.43 -17.05
CA PRO A 91 -20.18 -20.50 -15.68
C PRO A 91 -18.75 -21.04 -15.63
N GLU A 92 -18.40 -21.96 -16.52
CA GLU A 92 -17.07 -22.55 -16.63
C GLU A 92 -16.00 -21.51 -17.01
N VAL A 93 -16.36 -20.50 -17.82
CA VAL A 93 -15.44 -19.41 -18.19
C VAL A 93 -15.19 -18.49 -16.99
N VAL A 94 -16.23 -18.20 -16.20
CA VAL A 94 -16.10 -17.39 -14.98
C VAL A 94 -15.21 -18.11 -13.95
N VAL A 95 -15.44 -19.41 -13.74
CA VAL A 95 -14.60 -20.23 -12.86
C VAL A 95 -13.17 -20.29 -13.36
N ALA A 96 -12.94 -20.51 -14.66
CA ALA A 96 -11.61 -20.54 -15.26
C ALA A 96 -10.88 -19.20 -15.10
N TYR A 97 -11.57 -18.07 -15.28
CA TYR A 97 -10.99 -16.75 -15.02
C TYR A 97 -10.54 -16.59 -13.56
N ILE A 98 -11.37 -17.00 -12.59
CA ILE A 98 -11.01 -16.91 -11.16
C ILE A 98 -9.81 -17.80 -10.84
N LYS A 99 -9.73 -19.00 -11.40
CA LYS A 99 -8.53 -19.86 -11.27
C LYS A 99 -7.28 -19.20 -11.83
N ALA A 100 -7.38 -18.55 -12.99
CA ALA A 100 -6.26 -17.81 -13.57
C ALA A 100 -5.83 -16.63 -12.68
N VAL A 101 -6.78 -15.95 -12.01
CA VAL A 101 -6.46 -14.92 -11.01
C VAL A 101 -5.72 -15.52 -9.81
N ILE A 102 -6.15 -16.67 -9.30
CA ILE A 102 -5.46 -17.37 -8.19
C ILE A 102 -4.02 -17.73 -8.60
N GLU A 103 -3.83 -18.33 -9.78
CA GLU A 103 -2.50 -18.67 -10.32
C GLU A 103 -1.62 -17.44 -10.53
N ALA A 104 -2.18 -16.35 -11.06
CA ALA A 104 -1.47 -15.09 -11.23
C ALA A 104 -1.03 -14.50 -9.88
N ASN A 105 -1.89 -14.53 -8.86
CA ASN A 105 -1.55 -14.07 -7.51
C ASN A 105 -0.37 -14.89 -6.94
N ASP A 106 -0.36 -16.21 -7.15
CA ASP A 106 0.73 -17.07 -6.69
C ASP A 106 2.03 -16.83 -7.45
N TRP A 107 1.95 -16.55 -8.76
CA TRP A 107 3.11 -16.12 -9.54
C TRP A 107 3.71 -14.80 -9.01
N VAL A 108 2.87 -13.80 -8.71
CA VAL A 108 3.33 -12.54 -8.11
C VAL A 108 4.00 -12.79 -6.76
N ARG A 109 3.41 -13.61 -5.88
CA ARG A 109 3.99 -13.92 -4.56
C ARG A 109 5.33 -14.65 -4.65
N LYS A 110 5.49 -15.51 -5.65
CA LYS A 110 6.70 -16.32 -5.84
C LYS A 110 7.88 -15.48 -6.35
N ASP A 111 7.62 -14.52 -7.23
CA ASP A 111 8.64 -13.62 -7.76
C ASP A 111 8.09 -12.19 -7.92
N PRO A 112 7.91 -11.46 -6.80
CA PRO A 112 7.31 -10.12 -6.84
C PRO A 112 8.20 -9.11 -7.57
N LYS A 113 9.50 -9.36 -7.67
CA LYS A 113 10.44 -8.56 -8.48
C LYS A 113 10.10 -8.71 -9.97
N ALA A 114 10.07 -9.94 -10.48
CA ALA A 114 9.77 -10.17 -11.89
C ALA A 114 8.36 -9.69 -12.25
N ALA A 115 7.39 -9.86 -11.34
CA ALA A 115 6.05 -9.32 -11.51
C ALA A 115 6.04 -7.79 -11.63
N ALA A 116 6.74 -7.10 -10.72
CA ALA A 116 6.85 -5.64 -10.76
C ALA A 116 7.52 -5.15 -12.07
N GLU A 117 8.57 -5.83 -12.52
CA GLU A 117 9.26 -5.50 -13.79
C GLU A 117 8.36 -5.74 -15.02
N ALA A 118 7.59 -6.84 -15.04
CA ALA A 118 6.68 -7.15 -16.13
C ALA A 118 5.52 -6.14 -16.22
N ILE A 119 4.91 -5.80 -15.09
CA ILE A 119 3.84 -4.80 -15.00
C ILE A 119 4.37 -3.41 -15.38
N ALA A 120 5.56 -3.05 -14.90
CA ALA A 120 6.21 -1.80 -15.27
C ALA A 120 6.42 -1.68 -16.78
N LYS A 121 6.90 -2.75 -17.42
CA LYS A 121 7.07 -2.80 -18.88
C LYS A 121 5.74 -2.62 -19.64
N TRP A 122 4.66 -3.19 -19.14
CA TRP A 122 3.35 -3.11 -19.79
C TRP A 122 2.67 -1.75 -19.60
N THR A 123 2.78 -1.19 -18.40
CA THR A 123 2.00 0.00 -17.97
C THR A 123 2.79 1.31 -18.07
N GLY A 124 4.12 1.25 -18.08
CA GLY A 124 4.99 2.42 -17.95
C GLY A 124 5.07 2.98 -16.52
N ILE A 125 4.48 2.30 -15.53
CA ILE A 125 4.63 2.64 -14.11
C ILE A 125 5.98 2.14 -13.62
N ASP A 126 6.67 2.95 -12.81
CA ASP A 126 7.97 2.60 -12.23
C ASP A 126 7.88 1.28 -11.43
N LYS A 127 8.80 0.33 -11.69
CA LYS A 127 8.79 -1.00 -11.05
C LYS A 127 8.83 -0.90 -9.52
N GLU A 128 9.49 0.13 -9.02
CA GLU A 128 9.60 0.44 -7.61
C GLU A 128 8.24 0.77 -6.98
N VAL A 129 7.39 1.46 -7.73
CA VAL A 129 6.02 1.78 -7.34
C VAL A 129 5.15 0.55 -7.42
N VAL A 130 5.26 -0.28 -8.47
CA VAL A 130 4.50 -1.53 -8.53
C VAL A 130 4.80 -2.43 -7.33
N TYR A 131 6.08 -2.55 -6.96
CA TYR A 131 6.50 -3.39 -5.84
C TYR A 131 5.97 -2.93 -4.47
N ILE A 132 5.70 -1.63 -4.27
CA ILE A 132 5.12 -1.15 -3.01
C ILE A 132 3.71 -1.71 -2.77
N PHE A 133 2.95 -1.91 -3.85
CA PHE A 133 1.60 -2.48 -3.80
C PHE A 133 1.65 -4.00 -3.73
N LEU A 134 2.46 -4.62 -4.57
CA LEU A 134 2.37 -6.05 -4.85
C LEU A 134 3.40 -6.90 -4.13
N GLY A 135 4.51 -6.33 -3.62
CA GLY A 135 5.59 -7.06 -2.93
C GLY A 135 5.20 -7.53 -1.51
N PRO A 136 6.11 -8.23 -0.80
CA PRO A 136 5.84 -8.76 0.54
C PRO A 136 5.45 -7.64 1.53
N GLY A 137 4.34 -7.78 2.23
CA GLY A 137 3.79 -6.73 3.09
C GLY A 137 3.24 -5.50 2.35
N GLY A 138 3.11 -5.57 1.02
CA GLY A 138 2.55 -4.50 0.19
C GLY A 138 1.09 -4.19 0.50
N ILE A 139 0.61 -3.07 -0.05
CA ILE A 139 -0.73 -2.53 0.19
C ILE A 139 -1.83 -3.49 -0.31
N MET A 140 -1.57 -4.25 -1.38
CA MET A 140 -2.54 -5.17 -1.97
C MET A 140 -2.29 -6.61 -1.51
N THR A 141 -3.29 -7.23 -0.88
CA THR A 141 -3.19 -8.60 -0.34
C THR A 141 -3.42 -9.70 -1.40
N MET A 142 -3.92 -9.33 -2.58
CA MET A 142 -4.19 -10.24 -3.71
C MET A 142 -5.05 -11.47 -3.31
N ASP A 143 -6.10 -11.24 -2.52
CA ASP A 143 -7.02 -12.28 -2.09
C ASP A 143 -8.31 -12.25 -2.93
N PRO A 144 -8.63 -13.30 -3.70
CA PRO A 144 -9.82 -13.33 -4.55
C PRO A 144 -11.11 -13.68 -3.78
N THR A 145 -11.04 -14.02 -2.49
CA THR A 145 -12.24 -14.32 -1.69
C THR A 145 -13.04 -13.06 -1.38
N ILE A 146 -14.37 -13.21 -1.31
CA ILE A 146 -15.27 -12.09 -1.02
C ILE A 146 -15.40 -11.96 0.50
N LYS A 147 -14.60 -11.09 1.09
CA LYS A 147 -14.59 -10.86 2.54
C LYS A 147 -15.88 -10.18 3.02
N PRO A 148 -16.46 -10.58 4.16
CA PRO A 148 -17.61 -9.88 4.75
C PRO A 148 -17.35 -8.38 4.98
N GLN A 149 -16.12 -8.00 5.32
CA GLN A 149 -15.70 -6.61 5.49
C GLN A 149 -15.83 -5.80 4.19
N LEU A 150 -15.49 -6.39 3.05
CA LEU A 150 -15.63 -5.74 1.73
C LEU A 150 -17.10 -5.55 1.36
N VAL A 151 -17.95 -6.54 1.65
CA VAL A 151 -19.40 -6.44 1.40
C VAL A 151 -20.05 -5.38 2.29
N ALA A 152 -19.64 -5.30 3.55
CA ALA A 152 -20.12 -4.28 4.49
C ALA A 152 -19.72 -2.87 4.06
N ASP A 153 -18.46 -2.70 3.64
CA ASP A 153 -17.93 -1.42 3.16
C ASP A 153 -18.61 -0.97 1.85
N ALA A 154 -18.79 -1.89 0.89
CA ALA A 154 -19.53 -1.60 -0.34
C ALA A 154 -20.98 -1.15 -0.08
N ALA A 155 -21.63 -1.66 0.97
CA ALA A 155 -22.95 -1.19 1.39
C ALA A 155 -22.93 0.24 1.97
N GLN A 156 -21.86 0.61 2.67
CA GLN A 156 -21.66 1.98 3.13
C GLN A 156 -21.42 2.93 1.96
N ASP A 157 -20.56 2.54 1.01
CA ASP A 157 -20.29 3.30 -0.21
C ASP A 157 -21.56 3.53 -1.04
N ALA A 158 -22.38 2.49 -1.23
CA ALA A 158 -23.66 2.61 -1.92
C ALA A 158 -24.57 3.64 -1.23
N ALA A 159 -24.66 3.62 0.11
CA ALA A 159 -25.44 4.58 0.87
C ALA A 159 -24.91 6.01 0.74
N VAL A 160 -23.59 6.21 0.69
CA VAL A 160 -22.98 7.52 0.44
C VAL A 160 -23.33 8.02 -0.96
N LEU A 161 -23.17 7.18 -1.99
CA LEU A 161 -23.49 7.55 -3.38
C LEU A 161 -24.98 7.85 -3.57
N GLN A 162 -25.87 7.15 -2.87
CA GLN A 162 -27.31 7.44 -2.85
C GLN A 162 -27.61 8.81 -2.21
N LYS A 163 -27.00 9.12 -1.06
CA LYS A 163 -27.14 10.45 -0.41
C LYS A 163 -26.63 11.59 -1.29
N LEU A 164 -25.61 11.33 -2.11
CA LEU A 164 -25.07 12.28 -3.08
C LEU A 164 -25.89 12.35 -4.39
N GLY A 165 -26.97 11.58 -4.52
CA GLY A 165 -27.79 11.52 -5.73
C GLY A 165 -27.07 10.90 -6.94
N ARG A 166 -26.02 10.11 -6.71
CA ARG A 166 -25.18 9.48 -7.75
C ARG A 166 -25.56 8.03 -8.05
N MET A 167 -26.36 7.42 -7.19
CA MET A 167 -26.80 6.03 -7.34
C MET A 167 -28.28 5.94 -6.96
N LYS A 168 -29.02 5.07 -7.66
CA LYS A 168 -30.37 4.67 -7.27
C LYS A 168 -30.30 3.64 -6.14
N GLU A 169 -31.42 3.01 -5.82
CA GLU A 169 -31.43 1.84 -4.94
C GLU A 169 -30.50 0.74 -5.47
N PHE A 170 -29.66 0.20 -4.59
CA PHE A 170 -28.67 -0.82 -4.90
C PHE A 170 -28.54 -1.77 -3.72
N ASP A 171 -28.91 -3.04 -3.92
CA ASP A 171 -28.77 -4.08 -2.92
C ASP A 171 -27.46 -4.83 -3.12
N VAL A 172 -26.45 -4.48 -2.31
CA VAL A 172 -25.14 -5.11 -2.34
C VAL A 172 -25.22 -6.61 -2.02
N LYS A 173 -26.13 -7.04 -1.14
CA LYS A 173 -26.24 -8.46 -0.76
C LYS A 173 -26.77 -9.30 -1.90
N ALA A 174 -27.76 -8.80 -2.64
CA ALA A 174 -28.29 -9.48 -3.81
C ALA A 174 -27.30 -9.50 -4.98
N TRP A 175 -26.42 -8.51 -5.05
CA TRP A 175 -25.42 -8.40 -6.11
C TRP A 175 -24.19 -9.28 -5.90
N VAL A 176 -23.79 -9.51 -4.65
CA VAL A 176 -22.63 -10.36 -4.32
C VAL A 176 -22.96 -11.83 -4.59
N ASN A 177 -22.10 -12.49 -5.37
CA ASN A 177 -22.21 -13.92 -5.66
C ASN A 177 -20.83 -14.60 -5.51
N ASP A 178 -20.65 -15.39 -4.45
CA ASP A 178 -19.41 -16.12 -4.17
C ASP A 178 -19.38 -17.56 -4.72
N SER A 179 -20.46 -18.03 -5.37
CA SER A 179 -20.56 -19.42 -5.83
C SER A 179 -19.47 -19.81 -6.84
N TYR A 180 -19.10 -18.90 -7.75
CA TYR A 180 -18.06 -19.13 -8.74
C TYR A 180 -16.66 -19.23 -8.11
N VAL A 181 -16.34 -18.36 -7.14
CA VAL A 181 -15.05 -18.43 -6.44
C VAL A 181 -14.97 -19.65 -5.53
N ARG A 182 -16.07 -20.04 -4.87
CA ARG A 182 -16.14 -21.31 -4.11
C ARG A 182 -15.89 -22.52 -5.00
N THR A 183 -16.49 -22.53 -6.20
CA THR A 183 -16.26 -23.60 -7.19
C THR A 183 -14.81 -23.65 -7.63
N ALA A 184 -14.19 -22.50 -7.93
CA ALA A 184 -12.78 -22.43 -8.28
C ALA A 184 -11.86 -22.96 -7.16
N TYR A 185 -12.14 -22.61 -5.90
CA TYR A 185 -11.41 -23.13 -4.73
C TYR A 185 -11.55 -24.65 -4.62
N ALA A 186 -12.77 -25.18 -4.70
CA ALA A 186 -13.02 -26.61 -4.62
C ALA A 186 -12.28 -27.39 -5.72
N GLU A 187 -12.31 -26.90 -6.97
CA GLU A 187 -11.64 -27.54 -8.11
C GLU A 187 -10.11 -27.43 -8.06
N LEU A 188 -9.56 -26.48 -7.28
CA LEU A 188 -8.12 -26.36 -7.02
C LEU A 188 -7.69 -27.08 -5.73
N GLY A 189 -8.61 -27.69 -4.98
CA GLY A 189 -8.32 -28.31 -3.68
C GLY A 189 -7.97 -27.30 -2.58
N LEU A 190 -8.44 -26.05 -2.69
CA LEU A 190 -8.23 -24.98 -1.72
C LEU A 190 -9.45 -24.82 -0.79
N ASP A 191 -9.21 -24.30 0.42
CA ASP A 191 -10.26 -24.06 1.42
C ASP A 191 -10.73 -22.59 1.41
N TYR A 192 -11.89 -22.35 0.78
CA TYR A 192 -12.48 -21.02 0.73
C TYR A 192 -12.90 -20.51 2.12
N ASP A 193 -13.46 -21.39 2.96
CA ASP A 193 -14.01 -20.99 4.26
C ASP A 193 -12.91 -20.67 5.28
N ALA A 194 -11.73 -21.28 5.14
CA ALA A 194 -10.52 -20.86 5.83
C ALA A 194 -9.99 -19.54 5.27
N GLN A 195 -9.85 -19.43 3.95
CA GLN A 195 -9.24 -18.25 3.32
C GLN A 195 -10.07 -16.99 3.55
N VAL A 196 -11.40 -17.04 3.41
CA VAL A 196 -12.30 -15.87 3.59
C VAL A 196 -12.22 -15.26 5.00
N LYS A 197 -11.83 -16.06 6.01
CA LYS A 197 -11.62 -15.61 7.39
C LYS A 197 -10.23 -15.02 7.64
N SER A 198 -9.26 -15.37 6.81
CA SER A 198 -7.90 -14.84 6.91
C SER A 198 -7.81 -13.43 6.35
N LEU A 199 -7.09 -12.56 7.06
CA LEU A 199 -6.63 -11.25 6.58
C LEU A 199 -5.11 -11.21 6.40
N ALA A 200 -4.45 -12.37 6.52
CA ALA A 200 -3.00 -12.46 6.40
C ALA A 200 -2.56 -12.11 4.98
N ASN A 201 -1.47 -11.36 4.88
CA ASN A 201 -0.72 -11.19 3.65
C ASN A 201 0.56 -12.02 3.71
N TYR A 202 1.24 -12.19 2.57
CA TYR A 202 2.62 -12.66 2.58
C TYR A 202 3.55 -11.51 2.95
N GLU A 203 4.59 -11.81 3.73
CA GLU A 203 5.36 -10.80 4.47
C GLU A 203 6.86 -10.89 4.14
N VAL A 204 7.58 -9.80 4.40
CA VAL A 204 9.04 -9.77 4.26
C VAL A 204 9.66 -10.85 5.15
N SER A 205 10.55 -11.67 4.58
CA SER A 205 11.18 -12.78 5.28
C SER A 205 12.61 -12.99 4.78
N GLY A 206 13.36 -13.86 5.48
CA GLY A 206 14.73 -14.19 5.14
C GLY A 206 15.74 -13.80 6.22
N GLU A 207 16.99 -13.62 5.79
CA GLU A 207 18.11 -13.26 6.65
C GLU A 207 18.67 -11.89 6.27
N ASP A 208 18.90 -11.07 7.28
CA ASP A 208 19.54 -9.77 7.14
C ASP A 208 21.05 -9.97 7.03
N GLY A 209 21.60 -9.82 5.82
CA GLY A 209 23.04 -9.97 5.59
C GLY A 209 23.91 -8.89 6.24
N PHE A 210 23.33 -7.74 6.60
CA PHE A 210 24.04 -6.62 7.19
C PHE A 210 24.11 -6.73 8.72
N CYS A 211 22.97 -7.00 9.37
CA CYS A 211 22.91 -7.23 10.82
C CYS A 211 23.12 -8.69 11.23
N LYS A 212 23.18 -9.62 10.26
CA LYS A 212 23.44 -11.06 10.45
C LYS A 212 22.43 -11.75 11.37
N VAL A 213 21.16 -11.41 11.20
CA VAL A 213 20.04 -11.97 11.99
C VAL A 213 18.90 -12.40 11.08
N LYS A 214 18.06 -13.32 11.57
CA LYS A 214 16.82 -13.68 10.88
C LYS A 214 15.79 -12.57 11.03
N ILE A 215 14.97 -12.37 10.00
CA ILE A 215 13.84 -11.46 10.06
C ILE A 215 12.71 -12.14 10.84
N THR A 216 12.44 -11.65 12.05
CA THR A 216 11.37 -12.16 12.92
C THR A 216 10.20 -11.19 13.07
N GLU A 217 10.41 -9.91 12.72
CA GLU A 217 9.39 -8.86 12.76
C GLU A 217 9.23 -8.23 11.37
N PRO A 218 8.49 -8.85 10.44
CA PRO A 218 8.40 -8.39 9.05
C PRO A 218 7.95 -6.94 8.88
N ARG A 219 7.04 -6.47 9.74
CA ARG A 219 6.53 -5.07 9.72
C ARG A 219 7.48 -4.06 10.35
N LYS A 220 8.66 -4.49 10.80
CA LYS A 220 9.81 -3.62 11.12
C LYS A 220 10.96 -3.81 10.14
N ALA A 221 10.87 -4.78 9.24
CA ALA A 221 11.89 -5.04 8.24
C ALA A 221 11.97 -3.89 7.22
N GLY A 222 13.00 -3.92 6.39
CA GLY A 222 13.08 -3.10 5.19
C GLY A 222 13.62 -3.91 4.03
N GLU A 223 13.51 -3.34 2.83
CA GLU A 223 13.99 -3.96 1.60
C GLU A 223 14.77 -2.93 0.79
N ILE A 224 15.85 -3.33 0.13
CA ILE A 224 16.59 -2.46 -0.79
C ILE A 224 16.61 -3.12 -2.16
N TRP A 225 16.12 -2.40 -3.17
CA TRP A 225 16.24 -2.82 -4.55
C TRP A 225 17.56 -2.30 -5.12
N ILE A 226 18.48 -3.23 -5.34
CA ILE A 226 19.82 -2.96 -5.88
C ILE A 226 19.82 -3.30 -7.37
N GLU A 227 20.25 -2.37 -8.20
CA GLU A 227 20.32 -2.57 -9.65
C GLU A 227 21.29 -3.71 -9.99
N GLY A 228 20.81 -4.68 -10.75
CA GLY A 228 21.57 -5.89 -11.13
C GLY A 228 21.70 -6.97 -10.04
N GLU A 229 21.31 -6.70 -8.79
CA GLU A 229 21.40 -7.66 -7.67
C GLU A 229 20.04 -8.05 -7.07
N GLY A 230 18.96 -7.42 -7.52
CA GLY A 230 17.61 -7.71 -7.05
C GLY A 230 17.30 -7.04 -5.71
N ILE A 231 16.36 -7.62 -4.97
CA ILE A 231 15.82 -7.05 -3.73
C ILE A 231 16.38 -7.82 -2.55
N LYS A 232 16.98 -7.10 -1.59
CA LYS A 232 17.51 -7.69 -0.35
C LYS A 232 16.71 -7.19 0.84
N ALA A 233 16.39 -8.08 1.77
CA ALA A 233 15.64 -7.77 2.98
C ALA A 233 16.57 -7.55 4.19
N TYR A 234 16.12 -6.71 5.12
CA TYR A 234 16.85 -6.29 6.31
C TYR A 234 15.91 -6.27 7.50
N SER A 235 16.42 -6.59 8.69
CA SER A 235 15.62 -6.93 9.88
C SER A 235 14.99 -5.75 10.61
N SER A 236 15.47 -4.53 10.37
CA SER A 236 15.00 -3.32 11.05
C SER A 236 15.23 -2.06 10.20
N PRO A 237 14.64 -0.90 10.55
CA PRO A 237 14.93 0.35 9.87
C PRO A 237 16.40 0.75 10.01
N ALA A 238 17.00 0.57 11.19
CA ALA A 238 18.42 0.84 11.42
C ALA A 238 19.34 -0.04 10.55
N CYS A 239 19.02 -1.33 10.40
CA CYS A 239 19.78 -2.24 9.55
C CYS A 239 19.63 -1.87 8.06
N THR A 240 18.40 -1.56 7.63
CA THR A 240 18.11 -1.15 6.24
C THR A 240 18.86 0.13 5.88
N LEU A 241 18.76 1.17 6.70
CA LEU A 241 19.46 2.44 6.47
C LEU A 241 20.98 2.28 6.54
N GLY A 242 21.50 1.46 7.46
CA GLY A 242 22.93 1.17 7.54
C GLY A 242 23.44 0.48 6.28
N ALA A 243 22.73 -0.55 5.80
CA ALA A 243 23.07 -1.24 4.56
C ALA A 243 22.97 -0.32 3.35
N LEU A 244 21.96 0.56 3.30
CA LEU A 244 21.81 1.55 2.25
C LEU A 244 22.99 2.52 2.21
N ALA A 245 23.46 2.98 3.37
CA ALA A 245 24.63 3.84 3.46
C ALA A 245 25.91 3.13 2.98
N GLU A 246 26.10 1.87 3.37
CA GLU A 246 27.24 1.05 2.94
C GLU A 246 27.23 0.85 1.42
N LEU A 247 26.08 0.48 0.84
CA LEU A 247 25.91 0.29 -0.61
C LEU A 247 26.21 1.59 -1.37
N LYS A 248 25.71 2.74 -0.89
CA LYS A 248 26.02 4.05 -1.47
C LYS A 248 27.51 4.37 -1.38
N GLY A 249 28.16 4.09 -0.25
CA GLY A 249 29.60 4.27 -0.05
C GLY A 249 30.46 3.39 -0.98
N GLN A 250 29.96 2.20 -1.33
CA GLN A 250 30.57 1.30 -2.31
C GLN A 250 30.30 1.70 -3.77
N GLY A 251 29.54 2.78 -4.02
CA GLY A 251 29.17 3.21 -5.37
C GLY A 251 28.15 2.29 -6.06
N LYS A 252 27.44 1.43 -5.31
CA LYS A 252 26.37 0.60 -5.86
C LYS A 252 25.18 1.46 -6.28
N LYS A 253 24.56 1.11 -7.40
CA LYS A 253 23.33 1.74 -7.86
C LYS A 253 22.15 1.12 -7.12
N VAL A 254 21.51 1.91 -6.27
CA VAL A 254 20.28 1.54 -5.56
C VAL A 254 19.11 2.20 -6.27
N ALA A 255 18.11 1.41 -6.63
CA ALA A 255 16.89 1.90 -7.26
C ALA A 255 16.00 2.59 -6.22
N THR A 256 15.73 1.90 -5.11
CA THR A 256 15.02 2.46 -3.95
C THR A 256 15.24 1.59 -2.71
N ALA A 257 14.83 2.12 -1.56
CA ALA A 257 14.72 1.38 -0.31
C ALA A 257 13.31 1.54 0.27
N TYR A 258 12.78 0.46 0.83
CA TYR A 258 11.46 0.38 1.42
C TYR A 258 11.56 0.15 2.93
N LEU A 259 10.66 0.78 3.66
CA LEU A 259 10.45 0.60 5.10
C LEU A 259 8.96 0.48 5.38
N PHE A 260 8.57 0.25 6.64
CA PHE A 260 7.18 0.29 7.06
C PHE A 260 6.92 1.46 7.99
N ASP A 261 5.85 2.21 7.78
CA ASP A 261 5.34 3.20 8.71
C ASP A 261 5.12 2.57 10.09
N THR A 262 5.70 3.18 11.13
CA THR A 262 5.66 2.61 12.49
C THR A 262 4.27 2.71 13.12
N ALA A 263 3.44 3.68 12.71
CA ALA A 263 2.12 3.90 13.31
C ALA A 263 1.01 3.03 12.68
N GLN A 264 1.06 2.82 11.38
CA GLN A 264 0.01 2.23 10.54
C GLN A 264 0.45 0.93 9.85
N GLY A 265 1.75 0.60 9.86
CA GLY A 265 2.27 -0.65 9.29
C GLY A 265 2.23 -0.73 7.76
N ILE A 266 2.04 0.39 7.06
CA ILE A 266 2.05 0.49 5.60
C ILE A 266 3.47 0.58 5.05
N LYS A 267 3.72 0.02 3.88
CA LYS A 267 5.04 0.13 3.22
C LYS A 267 5.25 1.54 2.68
N LEU A 268 6.46 2.08 2.85
CA LEU A 268 6.89 3.41 2.45
C LEU A 268 8.16 3.35 1.61
N PHE A 269 8.36 4.35 0.75
CA PHE A 269 9.70 4.68 0.29
C PHE A 269 10.50 5.33 1.42
N ALA A 270 11.68 4.80 1.72
CA ALA A 270 12.53 5.30 2.79
C ALA A 270 12.90 6.79 2.60
N SER A 271 13.02 7.25 1.35
CA SER A 271 13.31 8.67 1.05
C SER A 271 12.18 9.63 1.45
N GLU A 272 10.94 9.14 1.47
CA GLU A 272 9.75 9.98 1.72
C GLU A 272 9.32 10.01 3.19
N ALA A 273 9.91 9.15 4.03
CA ALA A 273 9.56 9.04 5.44
C ALA A 273 10.17 10.18 6.29
N PHE A 274 9.44 10.53 7.34
CA PHE A 274 9.99 11.20 8.52
C PHE A 274 10.50 10.16 9.50
N TYR A 275 11.55 10.46 10.25
CA TYR A 275 12.15 9.52 11.18
C TYR A 275 12.12 10.07 12.60
N ALA A 276 11.60 9.31 13.56
CA ALA A 276 11.84 9.59 14.97
C ALA A 276 13.11 8.86 15.41
N SER A 277 14.09 9.60 15.89
CA SER A 277 15.12 9.03 16.74
C SER A 277 14.55 8.91 18.15
N VAL A 278 14.62 7.73 18.75
CA VAL A 278 14.15 7.47 20.11
C VAL A 278 15.25 6.78 20.90
N THR A 279 15.38 7.10 22.18
CA THR A 279 16.35 6.44 23.07
C THR A 279 15.59 5.70 24.15
N LYS A 280 15.69 4.37 24.13
CA LYS A 280 15.07 3.51 25.14
C LYS A 280 16.12 2.62 25.76
N ASP A 281 16.19 2.60 27.09
CA ASP A 281 17.15 1.79 27.85
C ASP A 281 18.62 2.00 27.42
N GLY A 282 18.98 3.24 27.08
CA GLY A 282 20.31 3.61 26.61
C GLY A 282 20.64 3.18 25.16
N LYS A 283 19.68 2.58 24.44
CA LYS A 283 19.81 2.22 23.02
C LYS A 283 19.04 3.20 22.17
N SER A 284 19.71 3.76 21.17
CA SER A 284 19.06 4.55 20.13
C SER A 284 18.38 3.63 19.11
N ASP A 285 17.13 3.92 18.80
CA ASP A 285 16.33 3.29 17.76
C ASP A 285 15.83 4.39 16.80
N ILE A 286 15.54 3.99 15.56
CA ILE A 286 15.06 4.88 14.51
C ILE A 286 13.79 4.33 13.89
N GLN A 287 12.74 5.15 13.90
CA GLN A 287 11.39 4.73 13.55
C GLN A 287 10.88 5.58 12.38
N PRO A 288 10.60 4.99 11.21
CA PRO A 288 10.05 5.68 10.06
C PRO A 288 8.54 5.92 10.20
N PHE A 289 8.08 7.06 9.69
CA PHE A 289 6.68 7.49 9.66
C PHE A 289 6.35 8.19 8.34
N LEU A 290 5.16 7.97 7.81
CA LEU A 290 4.56 8.69 6.70
C LEU A 290 4.31 10.15 7.10
N LEU A 291 3.71 10.36 8.28
CA LEU A 291 3.26 11.67 8.73
C LEU A 291 4.22 12.26 9.76
N LYS A 292 4.60 13.53 9.54
CA LYS A 292 5.48 14.26 10.45
C LYS A 292 4.94 14.31 11.88
N LYS A 293 3.62 14.52 12.04
CA LYS A 293 2.97 14.57 13.36
C LYS A 293 3.19 13.30 14.18
N ASP A 294 3.24 12.15 13.52
CA ASP A 294 3.37 10.85 14.18
C ASP A 294 4.85 10.61 14.56
N ALA A 295 5.79 11.03 13.71
CA ALA A 295 7.20 11.08 14.07
C ALA A 295 7.48 12.04 15.25
N GLU A 296 6.84 13.21 15.27
CA GLU A 296 6.97 14.19 16.37
C GLU A 296 6.45 13.61 17.69
N ALA A 297 5.28 12.96 17.66
CA ALA A 297 4.71 12.30 18.83
C ALA A 297 5.63 11.17 19.36
N ALA A 298 6.16 10.33 18.45
CA ALA A 298 7.07 9.25 18.82
C ALA A 298 8.41 9.78 19.38
N ALA A 299 8.99 10.80 18.75
CA ALA A 299 10.22 11.43 19.22
C ALA A 299 10.05 12.07 20.60
N ALA A 300 8.93 12.76 20.84
CA ALA A 300 8.61 13.35 22.14
C ALA A 300 8.45 12.27 23.23
N ALA A 301 7.77 11.17 22.93
CA ALA A 301 7.59 10.05 23.86
C ALA A 301 8.90 9.29 24.14
N GLY A 302 9.79 9.20 23.15
CA GLY A 302 11.06 8.48 23.22
C GLY A 302 12.28 9.33 23.57
N GLY A 303 12.10 10.60 23.94
CA GLY A 303 13.18 11.50 24.35
C GLY A 303 14.21 11.80 23.24
N GLY A 304 13.77 11.88 21.99
CA GLY A 304 14.64 12.17 20.85
C GLY A 304 14.08 13.25 19.93
N LYS A 305 14.41 13.17 18.63
CA LYS A 305 14.07 14.20 17.64
C LYS A 305 13.61 13.61 16.31
N VAL A 306 12.88 14.42 15.56
CA VAL A 306 12.50 14.11 14.18
C VAL A 306 13.65 14.43 13.23
N LEU A 307 13.91 13.52 12.30
CA LEU A 307 14.95 13.60 11.27
C LEU A 307 14.31 13.46 9.89
N GLY A 308 14.92 14.12 8.90
CA GLY A 308 14.71 13.78 7.48
C GLY A 308 15.57 12.58 7.08
N PHE A 309 15.36 12.08 5.87
CA PHE A 309 16.03 10.88 5.35
C PHE A 309 17.56 10.94 5.43
N ASP A 310 18.19 12.03 4.99
CA ASP A 310 19.66 12.13 4.98
C ASP A 310 20.26 12.15 6.39
N ASP A 311 19.58 12.79 7.34
CA ASP A 311 20.03 12.83 8.74
C ASP A 311 19.77 11.50 9.45
N ALA A 312 18.68 10.82 9.12
CA ALA A 312 18.42 9.45 9.54
C ALA A 312 19.52 8.50 9.07
N LEU A 313 19.90 8.59 7.79
CA LEU A 313 20.98 7.79 7.20
C LEU A 313 22.32 8.03 7.90
N LYS A 314 22.67 9.29 8.19
CA LYS A 314 23.89 9.61 8.95
C LYS A 314 23.83 9.04 10.36
N SER A 315 22.70 9.17 11.05
CA SER A 315 22.55 8.79 12.46
C SER A 315 22.83 7.30 12.73
N VAL A 316 22.52 6.42 11.78
CA VAL A 316 22.73 4.97 11.92
C VAL A 316 24.15 4.53 11.54
N THR A 317 24.92 5.40 10.88
CA THR A 317 26.31 5.13 10.48
C THR A 317 27.31 5.58 11.53
N SER A 318 27.05 6.70 12.22
CA SER A 318 27.93 7.23 13.27
C SER A 318 27.95 6.39 14.55
N GLY A 319 26.96 5.52 14.77
CA GLY A 319 26.93 4.58 15.90
C GLY A 319 27.71 3.28 15.71
N ARG A 320 28.37 3.07 14.56
CA ARG A 320 29.19 1.88 14.26
C ARG A 320 30.69 2.19 14.09
N GLY A 321 31.10 3.44 14.30
CA GLY A 321 32.51 3.88 14.27
C GLY A 321 33.26 3.60 15.55
#